data_AF-A0A950J979-F1
#
_entry.id   AF-A0A950J979-F1
#
_cell.length_a   1.000
_cell.length_b   1.000
_cell.length_c   1.000
_cell.angle_alpha   90.00
_cell.angle_beta   90.00
_cell.angle_gamma   90.00
#
_symmetry.space_group_name_H-M   'P 1'
#
loop_
_entity.id
_entity.type
_entity.pdbx_description
1 polymer ?
#
loop_
_entity_poly.entity_id
_entity_poly.type
_entity_poly.pdbx_seq_one_letter_code
_entity_poly.pdbx_strand_id
1 'polypeptide(L)'
;MPRFISTLVKVAVASLIVGTILDHFGLSAGVLLKEIGLTPERLAELARHALAWALPNVLLGALIIVPIWFVAYLFRPPGQSSD
;
A
#
# COMPACT_ATOMS: atom_id res chain seq x y z
N MET A 1 -17.00 -7.77 -4.78
CA MET A 1 -15.95 -6.83 -5.24
C MET A 1 -16.43 -5.44 -5.70
N PRO A 2 -17.54 -5.22 -6.45
CA PRO A 2 -17.79 -3.91 -7.11
C PRO A 2 -18.05 -2.75 -6.15
N ARG A 3 -18.62 -3.02 -4.96
CA ARG A 3 -18.82 -2.00 -3.92
C ARG A 3 -17.50 -1.46 -3.34
N PHE A 4 -16.50 -2.31 -3.13
CA PHE A 4 -15.21 -1.87 -2.58
C PHE A 4 -14.50 -0.90 -3.52
N ILE A 5 -14.46 -1.23 -4.82
CA ILE A 5 -13.87 -0.34 -5.83
C ILE A 5 -14.66 0.97 -5.94
N SER A 6 -16.00 0.91 -5.91
CA SER A 6 -16.84 2.12 -5.91
C SER A 6 -16.54 3.02 -4.69
N THR A 7 -16.37 2.43 -3.51
CA THR A 7 -15.98 3.18 -2.30
C THR A 7 -14.59 3.78 -2.45
N LEU A 8 -13.61 3.02 -2.95
CA LEU A 8 -12.24 3.51 -3.15
C LEU A 8 -12.20 4.69 -4.12
N VAL A 9 -12.93 4.59 -5.22
CA VAL A 9 -13.04 5.66 -6.22
C VAL A 9 -13.71 6.90 -5.62
N LYS A 10 -14.79 6.75 -4.86
CA LYS A 10 -15.44 7.89 -4.18
C LYS A 10 -14.51 8.57 -3.19
N VAL A 11 -13.77 7.78 -2.40
CA VAL A 11 -12.78 8.31 -1.45
C VAL A 11 -11.67 9.03 -2.20
N ALA A 12 -11.14 8.47 -3.28
CA ALA A 12 -10.11 9.11 -4.09
C ALA A 12 -10.58 10.44 -4.69
N VAL A 13 -11.78 10.48 -5.26
CA VAL A 13 -12.37 11.71 -5.81
C VAL A 13 -12.62 12.75 -4.73
N ALA A 14 -13.19 12.37 -3.59
CA ALA A 14 -13.40 13.28 -2.47
C ALA A 14 -12.07 13.84 -1.94
N SER A 15 -11.05 12.99 -1.79
CA SER A 15 -9.71 13.38 -1.35
C SER A 15 -9.04 14.34 -2.35
N LEU A 16 -9.23 14.10 -3.65
CA LEU A 16 -8.72 14.98 -4.69
C LEU A 16 -9.36 16.36 -4.58
N ILE A 17 -10.71 16.43 -4.52
CA ILE A 17 -11.45 17.69 -4.40
C ILE A 17 -10.99 18.47 -3.16
N VAL A 18 -10.91 17.81 -2.00
CA VAL A 18 -10.43 18.42 -0.76
C VAL A 18 -9.00 18.93 -0.92
N GLY A 19 -8.10 18.11 -1.49
CA GLY A 19 -6.71 18.48 -1.75
C GLY A 19 -6.58 19.73 -2.64
N THR A 20 -7.35 19.82 -3.73
CA THR A 20 -7.31 20.99 -4.63
C THR A 20 -7.84 22.25 -3.95
N ILE A 21 -8.87 22.11 -3.10
CA ILE A 21 -9.40 23.25 -2.33
C ILE A 21 -8.35 23.73 -1.33
N LEU A 22 -7.73 22.82 -0.57
CA LEU A 22 -6.67 23.17 0.40
C LEU A 22 -5.48 23.84 -0.29
N ASP A 23 -5.05 23.31 -1.44
CA ASP A 23 -3.96 23.88 -2.24
C ASP A 23 -4.29 25.31 -2.69
N HIS A 24 -5.54 25.58 -3.08
CA HIS A 24 -6.00 26.92 -3.45
C HIS A 24 -5.94 27.92 -2.27
N PHE A 25 -6.12 27.45 -1.04
CA PHE A 25 -5.99 28.27 0.18
C PHE A 25 -4.53 28.40 0.67
N GLY A 26 -3.55 27.90 -0.09
CA GLY A 26 -2.13 27.94 0.28
C GLY A 26 -1.72 26.85 1.29
N LEU A 27 -2.65 25.98 1.68
CA LEU A 27 -2.36 24.76 2.44
C LEU A 27 -1.93 23.66 1.47
N SER A 28 -0.89 23.93 0.69
CA SER A 28 -0.34 22.97 -0.25
C SER A 28 0.39 21.86 0.50
N ALA A 29 0.40 20.66 -0.09
CA ALA A 29 1.16 19.54 0.44
C ALA A 29 2.64 19.92 0.64
N GLY A 30 3.23 20.73 -0.24
CA GLY A 30 4.61 21.18 -0.12
C GLY A 30 4.87 22.06 1.11
N VAL A 31 3.93 22.94 1.48
CA VAL A 31 4.04 23.79 2.69
C VAL A 31 3.90 22.93 3.93
N LEU A 32 2.88 22.07 3.99
CA LEU A 32 2.65 21.17 5.12
C LEU A 32 3.82 20.19 5.33
N LEU A 33 4.35 19.62 4.25
CA LEU A 33 5.51 18.74 4.29
C LEU A 33 6.77 19.49 4.75
N LYS A 34 6.96 20.74 4.32
CA LYS A 34 8.08 21.56 4.76
C LYS A 34 7.99 21.94 6.24
N GLU A 35 6.79 22.24 6.75
CA GLU A 35 6.56 22.54 8.17
C GLU A 35 6.86 21.34 9.08
N ILE A 36 6.52 20.12 8.65
CA ILE A 36 6.88 18.88 9.38
C ILE A 36 8.31 18.39 9.07
N GLY A 37 9.11 19.17 8.34
CA GLY A 37 10.51 18.86 8.02
C GLY A 37 10.70 17.73 6.99
N LEU A 38 9.63 17.29 6.32
CA LEU A 38 9.67 16.31 5.24
C LEU A 38 10.03 17.00 3.91
N THR A 39 11.32 17.18 3.67
CA THR A 39 11.81 17.60 2.34
C THR A 39 11.78 16.43 1.35
N PRO A 40 11.79 16.69 0.03
CA PRO A 40 11.84 15.63 -1.00
C PRO A 40 13.01 14.65 -0.78
N GLU A 41 14.15 15.15 -0.30
CA GLU A 41 15.34 14.36 0.01
C GLU A 41 15.09 13.44 1.21
N ARG A 42 14.42 13.94 2.25
CA ARG A 42 14.02 13.14 3.42
C ARG A 42 13.01 12.05 3.05
N LEU A 43 12.07 12.35 2.15
CA LEU A 43 11.09 11.38 1.68
C LEU A 43 11.78 10.25 0.87
N ALA A 44 12.72 10.62 0.00
CA ALA A 44 13.52 9.64 -0.74
C ALA A 44 14.37 8.77 0.19
N GLU A 45 14.97 9.36 1.23
CA GLU A 45 15.72 8.63 2.25
C GLU A 45 14.81 7.67 3.04
N LEU A 46 13.62 8.11 3.43
CA LEU A 46 12.65 7.29 4.14
C LEU A 46 12.14 6.13 3.27
N ALA A 47 11.90 6.37 1.97
CA ALA A 47 11.53 5.32 1.03
C ALA A 47 12.66 4.30 0.86
N ARG A 48 13.91 4.75 0.70
CA ARG A 48 15.08 3.87 0.65
C ARG A 48 15.22 3.04 1.92
N HIS A 49 15.08 3.67 3.09
CA HIS A 49 15.16 2.99 4.39
C HIS A 49 14.04 1.97 4.56
N ALA A 50 12.80 2.33 4.20
CA ALA A 50 11.65 1.44 4.24
C ALA A 50 11.85 0.24 3.32
N LEU A 51 12.38 0.43 2.10
CA LEU A 51 12.71 -0.67 1.19
C LEU A 51 13.84 -1.54 1.74
N ALA A 52 14.92 -0.93 2.24
CA ALA A 52 16.06 -1.66 2.81
C ALA A 52 15.66 -2.49 4.03
N TRP A 53 14.67 -2.04 4.81
CA TRP A 53 14.08 -2.80 5.90
C TRP A 53 13.10 -3.86 5.38
N ALA A 54 12.16 -3.50 4.51
CA ALA A 54 11.08 -4.38 4.09
C ALA A 54 11.58 -5.55 3.22
N LEU A 55 12.47 -5.27 2.26
CA LEU A 55 12.91 -6.25 1.27
C LEU A 55 13.50 -7.53 1.88
N PRO A 56 14.50 -7.50 2.78
CA PRO A 56 15.03 -8.71 3.40
C PRO A 56 13.99 -9.44 4.25
N ASN A 57 13.11 -8.73 4.94
CA ASN A 57 12.07 -9.32 5.78
C ASN A 57 10.98 -10.02 4.95
N VAL A 58 10.57 -9.41 3.84
CA VAL A 58 9.62 -10.01 2.89
C VAL A 58 10.23 -11.25 2.24
N LEU A 59 11.50 -11.20 1.83
CA LEU A 59 12.20 -12.36 1.27
C LEU A 59 12.31 -13.51 2.29
N LEU A 60 12.65 -13.20 3.54
CA LEU A 60 12.69 -14.19 4.63
C LEU A 60 11.30 -14.82 4.86
N GLY A 61 10.26 -13.99 4.93
CA GLY A 61 8.88 -14.48 5.06
C GLY A 61 8.46 -15.34 3.87
N ALA A 62 8.78 -14.91 2.65
CA ALA A 62 8.47 -15.65 1.43
C ALA A 62 9.18 -17.01 1.38
N LEU A 63 10.43 -17.10 1.83
CA LEU A 63 11.18 -18.35 1.90
C LEU A 63 10.49 -19.41 2.76
N ILE A 64 9.69 -19.01 3.76
CA ILE A 64 8.96 -19.91 4.65
C ILE A 64 7.52 -20.12 4.16
N ILE A 65 6.80 -19.04 3.87
CA ILE A 65 5.37 -19.08 3.56
C ILE A 65 5.12 -19.74 2.21
N VAL A 66 5.94 -19.47 1.19
CA VAL A 66 5.72 -19.99 -0.18
C VAL A 66 5.81 -21.52 -0.20
N PRO A 67 6.83 -22.17 0.39
CA PRO A 67 6.87 -23.64 0.47
C PRO A 67 5.70 -24.25 1.25
N ILE A 68 5.31 -23.63 2.37
CA ILE A 68 4.16 -24.11 3.16
C ILE A 68 2.89 -24.07 2.32
N TRP A 69 2.64 -22.95 1.63
CA TRP A 69 1.50 -22.82 0.75
C TRP A 69 1.56 -23.81 -0.42
N PHE A 70 2.73 -24.03 -0.99
CA PHE A 70 2.94 -24.98 -2.09
C PHE A 70 2.60 -26.43 -1.66
N VAL A 71 3.07 -26.85 -0.48
CA VAL A 71 2.73 -28.16 0.10
C VAL A 71 1.24 -28.23 0.39
N ALA A 72 0.67 -27.23 1.05
CA ALA A 72 -0.76 -27.18 1.34
C ALA A 72 -1.62 -27.22 0.07
N TYR A 73 -1.16 -26.60 -1.01
CA TYR A 73 -1.80 -26.62 -2.33
C TYR A 73 -1.70 -28.02 -2.96
N LEU A 74 -0.53 -28.66 -2.91
CA LEU A 74 -0.32 -30.00 -3.47
C LEU A 74 -1.18 -31.07 -2.77
N PHE A 75 -1.33 -30.94 -1.45
CA PHE A 75 -2.16 -31.83 -0.64
C PHE A 75 -3.61 -31.35 -0.49
N ARG A 76 -4.00 -30.25 -1.16
CA ARG A 76 -5.39 -29.81 -1.15
C ARG A 76 -6.19 -30.86 -1.93
N PRO A 77 -7.07 -31.63 -1.27
CA PRO A 77 -7.87 -32.61 -1.99
C PRO A 77 -8.66 -31.87 -3.07
N PRO A 78 -8.63 -32.34 -4.34
CA PRO A 78 -9.45 -31.76 -5.39
C PRO A 78 -10.90 -31.79 -4.89
N GLY A 79 -11.57 -30.64 -4.96
CA GLY A 79 -12.89 -30.46 -4.39
C GLY A 79 -13.80 -31.61 -4.81
N GLN A 80 -14.37 -32.28 -3.80
CA GLN A 80 -15.59 -33.05 -3.97
C GLN A 80 -16.60 -32.07 -4.59
N SER A 81 -16.97 -32.30 -5.85
CA SER A 81 -18.08 -31.61 -6.49
C SER A 81 -19.33 -31.95 -5.69
N SER A 82 -19.74 -31.04 -4.80
CA SER A 82 -21.10 -31.05 -4.29
C SER A 82 -21.98 -30.51 -5.41
N ASP A 83 -22.62 -31.45 -6.13
CA ASP A 83 -23.89 -31.23 -6.85
C ASP A 83 -24.93 -30.60 -5.92
#